data_AF-A0A3B8YUX7-F1
#
_entry.id   AF-A0A3B8YUX7-F1
#
_cell.length_a   1.000
_cell.length_b   1.000
_cell.length_c   1.000
_cell.angle_alpha   90.00
_cell.angle_beta   90.00
_cell.angle_gamma   90.00
#
_symmetry.space_group_name_H-M   'P 1'
#
loop_
_entity.id
_entity.type
_entity.pdbx_description
1 polymer ?
#
loop_
_entity_poly.entity_id
_entity_poly.type
_entity_poly.pdbx_seq_one_letter_code
_entity_poly.pdbx_strand_id
1 'polypeptide(L)'
;MGGRRHALGQHFLADDSFVHRTIALAGLPGESSVLEIGPGKGALTFPLLDAGYHVTAVEFDRTLAENLATMAPERLRVEQADFLKFDIDSLPSGPLFVVANLPYSTGTAILTRLLERPEKF
;
A
#
# COMPACT_ATOMS: atom_id res chain seq x y z
N MET A 1 -3.23 -27.62 13.46
CA MET A 1 -4.55 -27.68 12.80
C MET A 1 -4.62 -26.53 11.81
N GLY A 2 -4.59 -26.84 10.51
CA GLY A 2 -4.51 -25.86 9.44
C GLY A 2 -5.84 -25.16 9.23
N GLY A 3 -5.89 -23.85 9.51
CA GLY A 3 -6.99 -23.00 9.12
C GLY A 3 -7.02 -22.86 7.60
N ARG A 4 -8.15 -23.18 6.97
CA ARG A 4 -8.40 -22.89 5.55
C ARG A 4 -8.19 -21.38 5.34
N ARG A 5 -7.13 -21.00 4.62
CA ARG A 5 -6.97 -19.65 4.05
C ARG A 5 -8.11 -19.47 3.05
N HIS A 6 -9.20 -18.86 3.50
CA HIS A 6 -10.15 -18.26 2.58
C HIS A 6 -9.36 -17.27 1.73
N ALA A 7 -9.35 -17.46 0.42
CA ALA A 7 -8.69 -16.53 -0.49
C ALA A 7 -9.22 -15.13 -0.16
N LEU A 8 -8.33 -14.21 0.25
CA LEU A 8 -8.64 -12.87 0.76
C LEU A 8 -9.24 -11.93 -0.33
N GLY A 9 -9.91 -12.47 -1.35
CA GLY A 9 -10.36 -11.72 -2.53
C GLY A 9 -9.20 -11.02 -3.24
N GLN A 10 -7.97 -11.52 -3.09
CA GLN A 10 -6.77 -10.88 -3.62
C GLN A 10 -6.74 -11.01 -5.14
N HIS A 11 -6.91 -9.87 -5.81
CA HIS A 11 -6.61 -9.73 -7.23
C HIS A 11 -5.23 -9.09 -7.35
N PHE A 12 -4.22 -9.90 -7.63
CA PHE A 12 -2.86 -9.39 -7.86
C PHE A 12 -2.83 -8.64 -9.19
N LEU A 13 -2.36 -7.40 -9.17
CA LEU A 13 -1.99 -6.69 -10.38
C LEU A 13 -0.82 -7.43 -11.03
N ALA A 14 -0.98 -7.80 -12.30
CA ALA A 14 0.03 -8.50 -13.10
C ALA A 14 0.37 -7.75 -14.40
N ASP A 15 -0.30 -6.64 -14.68
CA ASP A 15 -0.08 -5.82 -15.86
C ASP A 15 0.76 -4.59 -15.51
N ASP A 16 2.04 -4.67 -15.85
CA ASP A 16 3.02 -3.60 -15.60
C ASP A 16 2.65 -2.30 -16.32
N SER A 17 2.00 -2.37 -17.49
CA SER A 17 1.59 -1.18 -18.25
C SER A 17 0.48 -0.42 -17.52
N PHE A 18 -0.45 -1.15 -16.88
CA PHE A 18 -1.49 -0.56 -16.04
C PHE A 18 -0.90 0.08 -14.77
N VAL A 19 0.10 -0.57 -14.16
CA VAL A 19 0.81 -0.04 -12.99
C VAL A 19 1.52 1.27 -13.31
N HIS A 20 2.37 1.29 -14.33
CA HIS A 20 3.10 2.51 -14.70
C HIS A 20 2.16 3.63 -15.10
N ARG A 21 1.06 3.32 -15.81
CA ARG A 21 0.04 4.32 -16.14
C ARG A 21 -0.66 4.86 -14.89
N THR A 22 -0.96 4.02 -13.90
CA THR A 22 -1.57 4.43 -12.63
C THR A 22 -0.66 5.40 -11.88
N ILE A 23 0.64 5.08 -11.77
CA ILE A 23 1.62 5.94 -11.11
C ILE A 23 1.78 7.27 -11.85
N ALA A 24 1.86 7.23 -13.18
CA ALA A 24 1.94 8.45 -13.98
C ALA A 24 0.69 9.35 -13.83
N LEU A 25 -0.50 8.74 -13.78
CA LEU A 25 -1.77 9.46 -13.57
C LEU A 25 -1.90 10.01 -12.14
N ALA A 26 -1.31 9.36 -11.14
CA ALA A 26 -1.28 9.87 -9.78
C ALA A 26 -0.56 11.22 -9.68
N GLY A 27 0.35 11.52 -10.62
CA GLY A 27 0.94 12.86 -10.77
C GLY A 27 1.72 13.33 -9.53
N LEU A 28 2.31 12.38 -8.78
CA LEU A 28 2.93 12.66 -7.49
C LEU A 28 4.19 13.52 -7.67
N PRO A 29 4.36 14.59 -6.87
CA PRO A 29 5.48 15.50 -7.03
C PRO A 29 6.79 14.90 -6.50
N GLY A 30 7.85 14.88 -7.31
CA GLY A 30 9.23 14.57 -6.87
C GLY A 30 9.38 13.36 -5.94
N GLU A 31 10.32 13.43 -4.99
CA GLU A 31 10.52 12.41 -3.94
C GLU A 31 9.45 12.55 -2.83
N SER A 32 8.21 12.19 -3.15
CA SER A 32 7.09 12.22 -2.20
C SER A 32 7.02 10.98 -1.31
N SER A 33 6.35 11.13 -0.16
CA SER A 33 5.92 10.02 0.68
C SER A 33 4.61 9.44 0.19
N VAL A 34 4.54 8.11 0.08
CA VAL A 34 3.39 7.35 -0.40
C VAL A 34 3.00 6.30 0.63
N LEU A 35 1.73 6.27 0.98
CA LEU A 35 1.10 5.18 1.70
C LEU A 35 0.53 4.19 0.68
N GLU A 36 1.02 2.95 0.70
CA GLU A 36 0.44 1.84 -0.06
C GLU A 36 -0.38 0.92 0.86
N ILE A 37 -1.66 0.74 0.54
CA ILE A 37 -2.56 -0.13 1.32
C ILE A 37 -2.77 -1.44 0.57
N GLY A 38 -2.38 -2.55 1.20
CA GLY A 38 -2.48 -3.89 0.61
C GLY A 38 -1.54 -4.08 -0.58
N PRO A 39 -0.21 -3.92 -0.40
CA PRO A 39 0.78 -4.06 -1.49
C PRO A 39 0.83 -5.46 -2.10
N GLY A 40 0.37 -6.49 -1.38
CA GLY A 40 0.42 -7.86 -1.83
C GLY A 40 1.86 -8.30 -2.12
N LYS A 41 2.15 -8.58 -3.40
CA LYS A 41 3.49 -8.98 -3.86
C LYS A 41 4.40 -7.81 -4.23
N GLY A 42 3.93 -6.57 -4.06
CA GLY A 42 4.70 -5.37 -4.38
C GLY A 42 4.53 -4.86 -5.81
N ALA A 43 3.43 -5.21 -6.48
CA ALA A 43 3.18 -4.84 -7.87
C ALA A 43 3.18 -3.32 -8.09
N LEU A 44 2.66 -2.54 -7.14
CA LEU A 44 2.77 -1.07 -7.14
C LEU A 44 3.98 -0.59 -6.33
N THR A 45 4.33 -1.30 -5.25
CA THR A 45 5.49 -0.97 -4.39
C THR A 45 6.78 -0.78 -5.18
N PHE A 46 7.19 -1.75 -6.01
CA PHE A 46 8.48 -1.66 -6.70
C PHE A 46 8.52 -0.54 -7.74
N PRO A 47 7.50 -0.38 -8.61
CA PRO A 47 7.49 0.74 -9.54
C PRO A 47 7.42 2.13 -8.86
N LEU A 48 6.78 2.23 -7.68
CA LEU A 48 6.82 3.47 -6.88
C LEU A 48 8.24 3.75 -6.36
N LEU A 49 8.94 2.74 -5.86
CA LEU A 49 10.32 2.86 -5.39
C LEU A 49 11.29 3.20 -6.53
N ASP A 50 11.10 2.59 -7.70
CA ASP A 50 11.89 2.87 -8.91
C ASP A 50 11.68 4.30 -9.41
N ALA A 51 10.45 4.82 -9.28
CA ALA A 51 10.13 6.22 -9.58
C ALA A 51 10.68 7.23 -8.56
N GLY A 52 11.24 6.74 -7.44
CA GLY A 52 11.95 7.55 -6.46
C GLY A 52 11.19 7.87 -5.17
N TYR A 53 9.97 7.36 -5.02
CA TYR A 53 9.11 7.65 -3.87
C TYR A 53 9.55 6.93 -2.58
N HIS A 54 9.22 7.52 -1.43
CA HIS A 54 9.31 6.87 -0.13
C HIS A 54 7.98 6.16 0.16
N VAL A 55 8.01 4.83 0.26
CA VAL A 55 6.79 4.02 0.40
C VAL A 55 6.66 3.49 1.84
N THR A 56 5.51 3.76 2.47
CA THR A 56 5.05 3.01 3.64
C THR A 56 3.96 2.05 3.18
N ALA A 57 4.22 0.75 3.24
CA ALA A 57 3.32 -0.29 2.79
C ALA A 57 2.65 -0.99 3.98
N VAL A 58 1.32 -0.92 4.08
CA VAL A 58 0.54 -1.58 5.13
C VAL A 58 -0.10 -2.86 4.56
N GLU A 59 0.38 -4.02 5.01
CA GLU A 59 -0.07 -5.33 4.53
C GLU A 59 -0.64 -6.18 5.67
N PHE A 60 -1.79 -6.80 5.42
CA PHE A 60 -2.46 -7.65 6.40
C PHE A 60 -1.89 -9.07 6.43
N ASP A 61 -1.62 -9.66 5.26
CA ASP A 61 -1.05 -11.01 5.15
C ASP A 61 0.42 -10.97 5.59
N ARG A 62 0.67 -11.61 6.74
CA ARG A 62 1.98 -11.65 7.36
C ARG A 62 3.09 -12.18 6.44
N THR A 63 2.82 -13.21 5.65
CA THR A 63 3.84 -13.81 4.77
C THR A 63 4.19 -12.84 3.64
N LEU A 64 3.20 -12.14 3.09
CA LEU A 64 3.44 -11.12 2.07
C LEU A 64 4.21 -9.91 2.64
N ALA A 65 3.83 -9.44 3.83
CA ALA A 65 4.53 -8.36 4.53
C ALA A 65 6.00 -8.73 4.82
N GLU A 66 6.25 -9.92 5.37
CA GLU A 66 7.61 -10.41 5.66
C GLU A 66 8.44 -10.49 4.37
N ASN A 67 7.90 -11.06 3.29
CA ASN A 67 8.59 -11.14 2.00
C ASN A 67 8.95 -9.76 1.45
N LEU A 68 8.00 -8.81 1.50
CA LEU A 68 8.22 -7.45 1.01
C LEU A 68 9.31 -6.73 1.83
N ALA A 69 9.31 -6.93 3.16
CA ALA A 69 10.32 -6.37 4.05
C ALA A 69 11.73 -6.91 3.77
N THR A 70 11.88 -8.16 3.32
CA THR A 70 13.20 -8.72 2.97
C THR A 70 13.86 -8.07 1.76
N MET A 71 13.10 -7.35 0.92
CA MET A 71 13.64 -6.69 -0.26
C MET A 71 14.40 -5.40 0.09
N ALA A 72 14.22 -4.87 1.31
CA ALA A 72 15.03 -3.86 2.00
C ALA A 72 15.55 -2.63 1.21
N PRO A 73 14.77 -1.95 0.35
CA PRO A 73 15.17 -0.62 -0.11
C PRO A 73 15.11 0.39 1.04
N GLU A 74 16.06 1.32 1.13
CA GLU A 74 16.10 2.40 2.14
C GLU A 74 14.83 3.27 2.13
N ARG A 75 14.10 3.27 1.02
CA ARG A 75 12.86 4.03 0.81
C ARG A 75 11.58 3.25 1.11
N LEU A 76 11.66 2.03 1.63
CA LEU A 76 10.51 1.20 1.94
C LEU A 76 10.40 0.92 3.44
N ARG A 77 9.25 1.28 4.01
CA ARG A 77 8.79 0.86 5.34
C ARG A 77 7.63 -0.11 5.15
N VAL A 78 7.69 -1.29 5.75
CA VAL A 78 6.60 -2.28 5.70
C VAL A 78 5.99 -2.46 7.09
N GLU A 79 4.68 -2.30 7.18
CA GLU A 79 3.90 -2.46 8.40
C GLU A 79 2.93 -3.64 8.23
N GLN A 80 3.08 -4.66 9.08
CA GLN A 80 2.20 -5.82 9.08
C GLN A 80 0.98 -5.54 9.97
N ALA A 81 -0.11 -5.04 9.37
CA ALA A 81 -1.30 -4.62 10.11
C ALA A 81 -2.59 -4.69 9.29
N ASP A 82 -3.72 -4.75 10.00
CA ASP A 82 -5.04 -4.45 9.44
C ASP A 82 -5.18 -2.93 9.30
N PHE A 83 -5.26 -2.41 8.07
CA PHE A 83 -5.35 -0.97 7.82
C PHE A 83 -6.53 -0.31 8.55
N LEU A 84 -7.64 -1.03 8.73
CA LEU A 84 -8.82 -0.50 9.44
C LEU A 84 -8.57 -0.25 10.93
N LYS A 85 -7.50 -0.84 11.48
CA LYS A 85 -7.10 -0.70 12.89
C LYS A 85 -5.72 -0.06 13.05
N PHE A 86 -5.01 0.14 11.94
CA PHE A 86 -3.67 0.71 11.91
C PHE A 86 -3.70 2.15 12.42
N ASP A 87 -2.69 2.50 13.21
CA ASP A 87 -2.53 3.86 13.73
C ASP A 87 -2.02 4.79 12.62
N ILE A 88 -2.95 5.50 11.97
CA ILE A 88 -2.67 6.45 10.89
C ILE A 88 -1.79 7.61 11.37
N ASP A 89 -1.84 7.96 12.66
CA ASP A 89 -1.04 9.05 13.19
C ASP A 89 0.45 8.67 13.31
N SER A 90 0.79 7.38 13.25
CA SER A 90 2.17 6.86 13.17
C SER A 90 2.83 7.02 11.79
N LEU A 91 2.06 7.42 10.76
CA LEU A 91 2.57 7.71 9.43
C LEU A 91 3.38 9.03 9.43
N PRO A 92 4.33 9.19 8.48
CA PRO A 92 5.09 10.43 8.34
C PRO A 92 4.22 11.70 8.38
N SER A 93 4.79 12.77 8.93
CA SER A 93 4.18 14.10 8.86
C SER A 93 4.46 14.75 7.50
N GLY A 94 3.59 15.65 7.06
CA GLY A 94 3.70 16.33 5.76
C GLY A 94 2.82 15.68 4.68
N PRO A 95 2.94 16.12 3.42
CA PRO A 95 2.14 15.60 2.31
C PRO A 95 2.34 14.10 2.13
N LEU A 96 1.24 13.35 2.17
CA LEU A 96 1.25 11.89 2.09
C LEU A 96 0.22 11.43 1.09
N PHE A 97 0.69 10.83 0.00
CA PHE A 97 -0.19 10.38 -1.08
C PHE A 97 -0.60 8.93 -0.85
N VAL A 98 -1.88 8.62 -1.07
CA VAL A 98 -2.39 7.25 -0.91
C VAL A 98 -2.51 6.59 -2.29
N VAL A 99 -1.85 5.44 -2.44
CA VAL A 99 -1.95 4.61 -3.64
C VAL A 99 -2.37 3.20 -3.21
N ALA A 100 -3.39 2.63 -3.82
CA ALA A 100 -3.82 1.29 -3.46
C ALA A 100 -4.57 0.59 -4.59
N ASN A 101 -4.42 -0.73 -4.67
CA ASN A 101 -5.29 -1.59 -5.45
C ASN A 101 -6.27 -2.31 -4.51
N LEU A 102 -7.32 -1.60 -4.11
CA LEU A 102 -8.22 -2.06 -3.06
C LEU A 102 -9.14 -3.20 -3.53
N PRO A 103 -9.29 -4.28 -2.75
CA PRO A 103 -10.26 -5.32 -3.05
C PRO A 103 -11.69 -4.80 -2.88
N TYR A 104 -12.61 -5.19 -3.76
CA TYR A 104 -14.00 -4.76 -3.72
C TYR A 104 -14.70 -5.02 -2.37
N SER A 105 -14.34 -6.10 -1.68
CA SER A 105 -14.94 -6.46 -0.39
C SER A 105 -14.61 -5.50 0.75
N THR A 106 -13.51 -4.76 0.65
CA THR A 106 -12.97 -3.95 1.77
C THR A 106 -12.68 -2.50 1.35
N GLY A 107 -12.69 -2.21 0.05
CA GLY A 107 -12.36 -0.89 -0.50
C GLY A 107 -13.22 0.24 0.07
N THR A 108 -14.53 0.04 0.21
CA THR A 108 -15.42 1.07 0.80
C THR A 108 -15.02 1.40 2.23
N ALA A 109 -14.74 0.40 3.08
CA ALA A 109 -14.35 0.64 4.48
C ALA A 109 -13.00 1.37 4.58
N ILE A 110 -12.04 1.01 3.72
CA ILE A 110 -10.74 1.67 3.65
C ILE A 110 -10.89 3.13 3.21
N LEU A 111 -11.67 3.39 2.16
CA LEU A 111 -11.94 4.75 1.69
C LEU A 111 -12.65 5.59 2.75
N THR A 112 -13.68 5.05 3.42
CA THR A 112 -14.37 5.74 4.52
C THR A 112 -13.39 6.13 5.62
N ARG A 113 -12.52 5.21 6.05
CA ARG A 113 -11.50 5.47 7.07
C ARG A 113 -10.52 6.57 6.66
N LEU A 114 -10.09 6.60 5.40
CA LEU A 114 -9.22 7.66 4.89
C LEU A 114 -9.92 9.03 4.94
N LEU A 115 -11.20 9.07 4.56
CA LEU A 115 -12.03 10.28 4.55
C LEU A 115 -12.45 10.78 5.94
N GLU A 116 -12.29 9.97 6.99
CA GLU A 116 -12.46 10.41 8.39
C GLU A 116 -11.30 11.28 8.88
N ARG A 117 -10.14 11.20 8.22
CA ARG A 117 -8.91 11.95 8.56
C ARG A 117 -8.30 12.63 7.32
N PRO A 118 -9.07 13.42 6.55
CA PRO A 118 -8.61 13.96 5.28
C PRO A 118 -7.45 14.95 5.44
N GLU A 119 -7.27 15.55 6.62
CA GLU A 119 -6.17 16.46 6.91
C GLU A 119 -4.79 15.78 6.97
N LYS A 120 -4.75 14.44 6.99
CA LYS A 120 -3.52 13.65 7.02
C LYS A 120 -2.96 13.36 5.62
N PHE A 121 -3.76 13.51 4.56
CA PHE A 121 -3.44 13.07 3.19
C PHE A 121 -3.55 14.21 2.18
#